data_AF-A0A4V2AZK8-F1
#
_entry.id   AF-A0A4V2AZK8-F1
#
_cell.length_a   1.000
_cell.length_b   1.000
_cell.length_c   1.000
_cell.angle_alpha   90.00
_cell.angle_beta   90.00
_cell.angle_gamma   90.00
#
_symmetry.space_group_name_H-M   'P 1'
#
loop_
_entity.id
_entity.type
_entity.pdbx_description
1 polymer ?
#
loop_
_entity_poly.entity_id
_entity_poly.type
_entity_poly.pdbx_seq_one_letter_code
_entity_poly.pdbx_strand_id
1 'polypeptide(L)' 'MQENQNLDQPKARRGFAVMSPERQRLIASQGGRAAHQQGVAHEWSAEEAKAAGKKGGQASGRRRMTEKDEDRGLIL' A
#
# COMPACT_ATOMS: atom_id res chain seq x y z
N MET A 1 -42.34 -0.75 31.75
CA MET A 1 -40.87 -0.76 31.60
C MET A 1 -40.57 -1.62 30.38
N GLN A 2 -40.18 -1.02 29.26
CA GLN A 2 -39.84 -1.77 28.04
C GLN A 2 -38.35 -2.08 28.06
N GLU A 3 -38.04 -3.37 28.00
CA GLU A 3 -36.70 -3.94 28.05
C GLU A 3 -36.02 -3.73 26.70
N ASN A 4 -34.99 -2.86 26.66
CA ASN A 4 -34.18 -2.62 25.47
C ASN A 4 -33.22 -3.80 25.24
N GLN A 5 -33.72 -4.86 24.61
CA GLN A 5 -32.89 -5.97 24.15
C GLN A 5 -32.20 -5.57 22.84
N ASN A 6 -30.96 -5.09 22.92
CA ASN A 6 -30.09 -4.88 21.76
C ASN A 6 -28.60 -5.08 22.10
N LEU A 7 -28.28 -6.14 22.85
CA LEU A 7 -26.91 -6.39 23.34
C LEU A 7 -26.21 -7.63 22.76
N ASP A 8 -26.65 -8.19 21.63
CA ASP A 8 -25.92 -9.34 21.05
C ASP A 8 -25.95 -9.45 19.52
N GLN A 9 -25.87 -8.32 18.82
CA GLN A 9 -25.61 -8.35 17.38
C GLN A 9 -24.11 -8.59 17.13
N PRO A 10 -23.69 -9.71 16.52
CA PRO A 10 -22.29 -9.93 16.20
C PRO A 10 -21.79 -8.76 15.32
N LYS A 11 -20.70 -8.11 15.74
CA LYS A 11 -20.12 -6.98 15.00
C LYS A 11 -19.83 -7.43 13.56
N ALA A 12 -20.65 -6.96 12.63
CA ALA A 12 -20.42 -7.19 11.20
C ALA A 12 -18.98 -6.81 10.86
N ARG A 13 -18.30 -7.64 10.06
CA ARG A 13 -16.93 -7.35 9.62
C ARG A 13 -16.93 -6.05 8.81
N ARG A 14 -16.08 -5.08 9.18
CA ARG A 14 -16.02 -3.73 8.56
C ARG A 14 -14.59 -3.37 8.16
N GLY A 15 -14.46 -2.35 7.32
CA GLY A 15 -13.18 -1.75 6.95
C GLY A 15 -12.64 -2.22 5.60
N PHE A 16 -11.44 -1.76 5.27
CA PHE A 16 -10.82 -2.04 3.96
C PHE A 16 -10.53 -3.52 3.75
N ALA A 17 -10.11 -4.24 4.79
CA ALA A 17 -9.70 -5.65 4.71
C ALA A 17 -10.83 -6.60 4.29
N VAL A 18 -12.10 -6.24 4.52
CA VAL A 18 -13.26 -7.05 4.13
C VAL A 18 -13.83 -6.69 2.76
N MET A 19 -13.35 -5.63 2.13
CA MET A 19 -13.78 -5.26 0.78
C MET A 19 -13.09 -6.13 -0.28
N SER A 20 -13.69 -6.25 -1.46
CA SER A 20 -13.03 -6.91 -2.59
C SER A 20 -11.76 -6.14 -3.02
N PRO A 21 -10.75 -6.82 -3.60
CA PRO A 21 -9.52 -6.18 -4.06
C PRO A 21 -9.77 -5.03 -5.04
N GLU A 22 -10.76 -5.16 -5.91
CA GLU A 22 -11.15 -4.15 -6.91
C GLU A 22 -11.65 -2.89 -6.22
N ARG A 23 -12.51 -3.06 -5.21
CA ARG A 23 -13.05 -1.94 -4.43
C ARG A 23 -11.96 -1.26 -3.61
N GLN A 24 -11.05 -2.02 -3.01
CA GLN A 24 -9.90 -1.46 -2.29
C GLN A 24 -9.01 -0.63 -3.23
N ARG A 25 -8.67 -1.15 -4.42
CA ARG A 25 -7.89 -0.42 -5.43
C ARG A 25 -8.59 0.85 -5.90
N LEU A 26 -9.90 0.79 -6.13
CA LEU A 26 -10.68 1.95 -6.54
C LEU A 26 -10.62 3.05 -5.47
N ILE A 27 -10.85 2.71 -4.20
CA ILE A 27 -10.81 3.67 -3.10
C ILE A 27 -9.39 4.22 -2.91
N ALA A 28 -8.36 3.38 -2.96
CA ALA A 28 -6.97 3.82 -2.87
C ALA A 28 -6.61 4.79 -4.01
N SER A 29 -7.05 4.49 -5.24
CA SER A 29 -6.83 5.34 -6.40
C SER A 29 -7.57 6.68 -6.28
N GLN A 30 -8.79 6.67 -5.75
CA GLN A 30 -9.55 7.89 -5.47
C GLN A 30 -8.87 8.74 -4.39
N GLY A 31 -8.39 8.14 -3.31
CA GLY A 31 -7.68 8.83 -2.23
C GLY A 31 -6.40 9.52 -2.72
N GLY A 32 -5.60 8.84 -3.55
CA GLY A 32 -4.41 9.43 -4.15
C GLY A 32 -4.72 10.64 -5.05
N ARG A 33 -5.73 10.53 -5.91
CA ARG A 33 -6.16 11.66 -6.75
C ARG A 33 -6.71 12.82 -5.93
N ALA A 34 -7.52 12.53 -4.92
CA ALA A 34 -8.09 13.54 -4.04
C ALA A 34 -7.00 14.32 -3.30
N ALA A 35 -5.96 13.65 -2.79
CA ALA A 35 -4.85 14.31 -2.11
C ALA A 35 -4.09 15.30 -3.01
N HIS A 36 -3.85 14.92 -4.27
CA HIS A 36 -3.28 15.82 -5.27
C HIS A 36 -4.22 16.98 -5.63
N GLN A 37 -5.50 16.70 -5.85
CA GLN A 37 -6.50 17.73 -6.15
C GLN A 37 -6.66 18.75 -5.01
N GLN A 38 -6.55 18.30 -3.75
CA GLN A 38 -6.65 19.15 -2.57
C GLN A 38 -5.35 19.91 -2.25
N GLY A 39 -4.24 19.65 -2.97
CA GLY A 39 -2.95 20.28 -2.70
C GLY A 39 -2.30 19.86 -1.37
N VAL A 40 -2.79 18.79 -0.74
CA VAL A 40 -2.21 18.23 0.48
C VAL A 40 -1.13 17.18 0.19
N ALA A 41 -1.08 16.69 -1.04
CA ALA A 41 -0.03 15.77 -1.48
C ALA A 41 1.30 16.52 -1.68
N HIS A 42 2.40 15.82 -1.41
CA HIS A 42 3.74 16.29 -1.77
C HIS A 42 3.88 16.36 -3.29
N GLU A 43 4.21 17.54 -3.81
CA GLU A 43 4.55 17.71 -5.22
C GLU A 43 6.03 17.48 -5.44
N TRP A 44 6.33 16.53 -6.32
CA TRP A 44 7.70 16.17 -6.63
C TRP A 44 8.24 17.10 -7.71
N SER A 45 9.38 17.73 -7.44
CA SER A 45 10.17 18.30 -8.53
C SER A 45 10.77 17.18 -9.38
N ALA A 46 11.07 17.44 -10.66
CA ALA A 46 11.65 16.45 -11.55
C ALA A 46 12.98 15.89 -11.03
N GLU A 47 13.80 16.74 -10.39
CA GLU A 47 15.07 16.34 -9.78
C GLU A 47 14.84 15.42 -8.57
N GLU A 48 13.90 15.79 -7.68
CA GLU A 48 13.56 15.00 -6.51
C GLU A 48 13.01 13.62 -6.90
N ALA A 49 12.11 13.57 -7.90
CA ALA A 49 11.53 12.33 -8.40
C ALA A 49 12.61 11.38 -8.91
N LYS A 50 13.59 11.93 -9.64
CA LYS A 50 14.73 11.18 -10.14
C LYS A 50 15.63 10.67 -9.01
N ALA A 51 15.90 11.50 -8.00
CA ALA A 51 16.71 11.12 -6.84
C ALA A 51 16.07 9.98 -6.03
N ALA A 52 14.78 10.07 -5.73
CA ALA A 52 14.09 9.00 -5.01
C ALA A 52 13.92 7.74 -5.86
N GLY A 53 13.63 7.87 -7.15
CA GLY A 53 13.59 6.74 -8.08
C GLY A 53 14.92 6.00 -8.12
N LYS A 54 16.04 6.73 -8.21
CA LYS A 54 17.40 6.16 -8.13
C LYS A 54 17.61 5.41 -6.81
N LYS A 55 17.24 6.02 -5.67
CA LYS A 55 17.37 5.39 -4.34
C LYS A 55 16.53 4.11 -4.22
N GLY A 56 15.29 4.11 -4.70
CA GLY A 56 14.42 2.94 -4.71
C GLY A 56 14.92 1.82 -5.64
N GLY A 57 15.47 2.20 -6.80
CA GLY A 57 16.11 1.27 -7.74
C GLY A 57 17.36 0.63 -7.16
N GLN A 58 18.18 1.39 -6.42
CA GLN A 58 19.35 0.85 -5.71
C GLN A 58 18.95 -0.11 -4.59
N ALA A 59 17.90 0.22 -3.81
CA ALA A 59 17.43 -0.64 -2.73
C ALA A 59 16.84 -1.98 -3.25
N SER A 60 16.02 -1.93 -4.30
CA SER A 60 15.44 -3.13 -4.92
C SER A 60 16.46 -3.91 -5.76
N GLY A 61 17.38 -3.21 -6.43
CA GLY A 61 18.50 -3.81 -7.15
C GLY A 61 19.41 -4.62 -6.22
N ARG A 62 19.77 -4.07 -5.06
CA ARG A 62 20.60 -4.77 -4.06
C ARG A 62 19.95 -6.06 -3.55
N ARG A 63 18.64 -6.06 -3.26
CA ARG A 63 17.91 -7.30 -2.88
C ARG A 63 17.96 -8.37 -3.96
N ARG A 64 17.79 -7.98 -5.24
CA ARG A 64 17.85 -8.94 -6.35
C ARG A 64 19.24 -9.52 -6.58
N MET A 65 20.30 -8.78 -6.25
CA MET A 65 21.67 -9.29 -6.36
C MET A 65 21.96 -10.31 -5.27
N THR A 66 21.55 -10.04 -4.03
CA THR A 66 21.74 -10.99 -2.92
C THR A 66 20.99 -12.30 -3.11
N GLU A 67 19.76 -12.28 -3.65
CA GLU A 67 19.02 -13.52 -3.98
C GLU A 67 19.69 -14.31 -5.12
N LYS A 68 20.22 -13.64 -6.15
CA LYS A 68 20.90 -14.30 -7.27
C LYS A 68 22.25 -14.92 -6.90
N ASP A 69 22.92 -14.39 -5.89
CA ASP A 69 24.22 -14.90 -5.44
C ASP A 69 24.04 -16.16 -4.57
N GLU A 70 22.92 -16.33 -3.86
CA GLU A 70 22.62 -17.54 -3.08
C GLU A 70 22.15 -18.72 -3.97
N ASP A 71 21.37 -18.46 -5.02
CA ASP A 71 20.94 -19.51 -5.98
C ASP A 71 22.09 -20.04 -6.85
N ARG A 72 23.19 -19.29 -6.98
CA ARG A 72 24.38 -19.68 -7.77
C ARG A 72 25.42 -20.44 -6.94
N GLY A 73 25.20 -20.63 -5.64
CA GLY A 73 26.09 -21.37 -4.74
C GLY A 73 25.80 -22.87 -4.63
N LEU A 74 24.82 -23.42 -5.36
CA LEU A 74 24.37 -24.81 -5.25
C LEU A 74 24.81 -25.72 -6.41
N ILE A 75 25.90 -25.37 -7.10
CA ILE A 75 26.57 -26.25 -8.07
C ILE A 75 28.06 -26.29 -7.73
N LEU A 76 28.43 -27.23 -6.87
CA LEU A 76 29.72 -27.93 -6.82
C LEU A 76 29.51 -29.27 -6.09
#